data_AF-A0A959XNB1-F1
#
_entry.id   AF-A0A959XNB1-F1
#
_cell.length_a   1.000
_cell.length_b   1.000
_cell.length_c   1.000
_cell.angle_alpha   90.00
_cell.angle_beta   90.00
_cell.angle_gamma   90.00
#
_symmetry.space_group_name_H-M   'P 1'
#
loop_
_entity.id
_entity.type
_entity.pdbx_description
1 polymer ?
#
loop_
_entity_poly.entity_id
_entity_poly.type
_entity_poly.pdbx_seq_one_letter_code
_entity_poly.pdbx_strand_id
1 'polypeptide(L)' 'MRPLTLLLFLMAVGTLLAQPFDPTRPPNTYRNADNPHYWKNRAPYPGYWQQDVHYLLKARLDDAEDLVAGEAT' A
#
# COMPACT_ATOMS: atom_id res chain seq x y z
N MET A 1 -20.48 -21.96 -23.93
CA MET A 1 -19.49 -21.01 -24.50
C MET A 1 -19.78 -19.55 -24.15
N ARG A 2 -21.04 -19.07 -24.20
CA ARG A 2 -21.43 -17.70 -23.81
C ARG A 2 -21.02 -17.20 -22.40
N PRO A 3 -21.09 -18.00 -21.32
CA PRO A 3 -20.71 -17.51 -19.99
C PRO A 3 -19.19 -17.38 -19.82
N LEU A 4 -18.40 -18.22 -20.50
CA LEU A 4 -16.95 -18.17 -20.45
C LEU A 4 -16.40 -16.92 -21.15
N THR A 5 -16.96 -16.56 -22.30
CA THR A 5 -16.60 -15.32 -23.02
C THR A 5 -16.98 -14.07 -22.22
N LEU A 6 -18.11 -14.08 -21.52
CA LEU A 6 -18.50 -12.97 -20.64
C LEU A 6 -17.55 -12.84 -19.45
N LEU A 7 -17.17 -13.96 -18.83
CA LEU A 7 -16.21 -13.98 -17.73
C LEU A 7 -14.83 -13.47 -18.15
N LEU A 8 -14.34 -13.91 -19.32
CA LEU A 8 -13.07 -13.43 -19.87
C LEU A 8 -13.10 -11.93 -20.19
N PHE A 9 -14.23 -11.43 -20.72
CA PHE A 9 -14.41 -10.01 -20.96
C PHE A 9 -14.41 -9.20 -19.66
N LEU A 10 -15.11 -9.66 -18.61
CA LEU A 10 -15.12 -9.02 -17.30
C LEU A 10 -13.73 -9.00 -16.65
N MET A 11 -12.96 -10.08 -16.77
CA MET A 11 -11.58 -10.15 -16.30
C MET A 11 -10.68 -9.14 -17.04
N ALA A 12 -10.82 -9.01 -18.37
CA ALA A 12 -10.05 -8.08 -19.18
C ALA A 12 -10.37 -6.60 -18.91
N VAL A 13 -11.63 -6.28 -18.59
CA VAL A 13 -11.99 -4.92 -18.15
C VAL A 13 -11.43 -4.63 -16.75
N GLY A 14 -11.43 -5.62 -15.85
CA GLY A 14 -10.87 -5.48 -14.51
C GLY A 14 -9.38 -5.13 -14.49
N THR A 15 -8.58 -5.66 -15.42
CA THR A 15 -7.14 -5.34 -15.51
C THR A 15 -6.88 -3.93 -16.04
N LEU A 16 -7.75 -3.39 -16.91
CA LEU A 16 -7.64 -2.02 -17.42
C LEU A 16 -7.99 -0.95 -16.36
N LEU A 17 -8.78 -1.31 -15.35
CA LEU A 17 -9.17 -0.40 -14.27
C LEU A 17 -8.30 -0.55 -13.00
N ALA A 18 -7.25 -1.38 -13.04
CA ALA A 18 -6.33 -1.52 -11.93
C ALA A 18 -5.49 -0.23 -11.77
N GLN A 19 -5.47 0.34 -10.57
CA GLN A 19 -4.65 1.51 -10.26
C GLN A 19 -3.17 1.10 -10.15
N PRO A 20 -2.21 1.90 -10.66
CA PRO A 20 -0.78 1.67 -10.39
C PRO A 20 -0.42 2.00 -8.94
N PHE A 21 0.72 1.51 -8.45
CA PHE A 21 1.27 1.94 -7.17
C PHE A 21 1.68 3.42 -7.22
N ASP A 22 1.12 4.22 -6.31
CA ASP A 22 1.45 5.63 -6.08
C ASP A 22 1.40 5.93 -4.58
N PRO A 23 2.55 6.08 -3.90
CA PRO A 23 2.60 6.31 -2.46
C PRO A 23 2.19 7.73 -2.05
N THR A 24 2.05 8.65 -3.01
CA THR A 24 1.86 10.09 -2.76
C THR A 24 0.44 10.58 -3.01
N ARG A 25 -0.37 9.82 -3.75
CA ARG A 25 -1.72 10.22 -4.12
C ARG A 25 -2.78 9.35 -3.45
N PRO A 26 -3.88 9.94 -2.95
CA PRO A 26 -5.04 9.18 -2.52
C PRO A 26 -5.79 8.58 -3.74
N PRO A 27 -6.49 7.44 -3.58
CA PRO A 27 -6.57 6.61 -2.37
C PRO A 27 -5.29 5.79 -2.11
N ASN A 28 -5.11 5.30 -0.88
CA ASN A 28 -3.94 4.53 -0.47
C ASN A 28 -3.68 3.31 -1.40
N THR A 29 -2.49 3.25 -2.01
CA THR A 29 -2.06 2.17 -2.92
C THR A 29 -1.01 1.22 -2.34
N TYR A 30 -0.68 1.29 -1.04
CA TYR A 30 0.38 0.46 -0.41
C TYR A 30 0.14 -1.04 -0.52
N ARG A 31 -1.11 -1.48 -0.70
CA ARG A 31 -1.50 -2.89 -0.88
C ARG A 31 -1.44 -3.37 -2.32
N ASN A 32 -0.97 -2.53 -3.25
CA ASN A 32 -0.82 -2.88 -4.66
C ASN A 32 0.30 -3.94 -4.85
N ALA A 33 0.08 -4.89 -5.76
CA ALA A 33 1.06 -5.92 -6.09
C ALA A 33 2.35 -5.34 -6.70
N ASP A 34 2.24 -4.20 -7.40
CA ASP A 34 3.35 -3.48 -8.04
C ASP A 34 4.19 -2.68 -7.04
N ASN A 35 3.76 -2.55 -5.79
CA ASN A 35 4.54 -1.85 -4.77
C ASN A 35 5.83 -2.65 -4.49
N PRO A 36 7.03 -2.10 -4.80
CA PRO A 36 8.29 -2.80 -4.52
C PRO A 36 8.52 -3.00 -3.03
N HIS A 37 7.78 -2.26 -2.18
CA HIS A 37 7.76 -2.37 -0.73
C HIS A 37 6.65 -3.27 -0.18
N TYR A 38 5.89 -3.96 -1.04
CA TYR A 38 4.83 -4.84 -0.56
C TYR A 38 5.39 -6.04 0.19
N TRP A 39 5.13 -6.08 1.49
CA TRP A 39 5.71 -7.08 2.40
C TRP A 39 5.30 -8.51 2.02
N LYS A 40 4.12 -8.72 1.43
CA LYS A 40 3.67 -10.06 1.01
C LYS A 40 4.62 -10.70 -0.01
N ASN A 41 5.33 -9.89 -0.78
CA ASN A 41 6.30 -10.36 -1.77
C ASN A 41 7.68 -10.64 -1.13
N ARG A 42 7.88 -10.29 0.15
CA ARG A 42 9.17 -10.34 0.87
C ARG A 42 9.04 -10.88 2.30
N ALA A 43 8.14 -11.85 2.54
CA ALA A 43 8.01 -12.46 3.86
C ALA A 43 9.31 -13.19 4.25
N PRO A 44 9.91 -12.89 5.42
CA PRO A 44 11.21 -13.46 5.79
C PRO A 44 11.16 -14.97 6.04
N TYR A 45 10.03 -15.47 6.56
CA TYR A 45 9.79 -16.90 6.75
C TYR A 45 8.28 -17.23 6.70
N PRO A 46 7.91 -18.49 6.37
CA PRO A 46 6.53 -18.93 6.39
C PRO A 46 5.88 -18.75 7.77
N GLY A 47 4.68 -18.18 7.81
CA GLY A 47 3.94 -17.93 9.06
C GLY A 47 4.26 -16.57 9.72
N TYR A 48 5.18 -15.78 9.18
CA TYR A 48 5.35 -14.40 9.58
C TYR A 48 4.13 -13.56 9.17
N TRP A 49 3.41 -13.04 10.16
CA TRP A 49 2.27 -12.15 9.96
C TRP A 49 2.65 -10.74 10.40
N GLN A 50 2.60 -9.79 9.48
CA GLN A 50 2.82 -8.38 9.76
C GLN A 50 1.58 -7.59 9.35
N GLN A 51 1.12 -6.71 10.24
CA GLN A 51 0.02 -5.81 9.96
C GLN A 51 0.58 -4.52 9.37
N ASP A 52 0.13 -4.14 8.16
CA ASP A 52 0.38 -2.80 7.64
C ASP A 52 -0.46 -1.82 8.44
N VAL A 53 0.16 -1.12 9.40
CA VAL A 53 -0.49 -0.11 10.22
C VAL A 53 -0.14 1.28 9.69
N HIS A 54 -1.16 2.08 9.41
CA HIS A 54 -0.99 3.49 9.13
C HIS A 54 -0.92 4.24 10.46
N TYR A 55 0.18 4.95 10.70
CA TYR A 55 0.34 5.84 11.86
C TYR A 55 0.32 7.30 11.38
N LEU A 56 -0.41 8.13 12.10
CA LEU A 56 -0.27 9.58 12.00
C LEU A 56 0.73 10.02 13.06
N LEU A 57 1.82 10.64 12.62
CA LEU A 57 2.86 11.16 13.50
C LEU A 57 2.69 12.66 13.61
N LYS A 58 2.57 13.17 14.84
CA LYS A 58 2.65 14.60 15.12
C LYS A 58 4.07 14.90 15.58
N ALA A 59 4.88 15.49 14.71
CA ALA A 59 6.26 15.85 15.00
C ALA A 59 6.43 17.38 15.12
N ARG A 60 7.39 17.80 15.96
CA ARG A 60 7.89 19.17 16.07
C ARG A 60 9.41 19.18 15.90
N LEU A 61 9.89 20.21 15.21
CA LEU A 61 11.31 20.56 15.11
C LEU A 61 11.51 21.87 15.86
N ASP A 62 12.53 21.93 16.70
CA ASP A 62 12.94 23.10 17.45
C ASP A 62 14.42 23.40 17.14
N ASP A 63 14.65 24.29 16.18
CA ASP A 63 15.99 24.62 15.69
C ASP A 63 16.84 25.37 16.72
N ALA A 64 16.22 26.06 17.69
CA ALA A 64 16.94 26.80 18.71
C ALA A 64 17.55 25.84 19.77
N GLU A 65 16.86 24.73 20.03
CA GLU A 65 17.31 23.69 20.96
C GLU A 65 17.98 22.49 20.28
N ASP A 66 18.10 22.50 18.94
CA ASP A 66 18.55 21.36 18.13
C ASP A 66 17.78 20.06 18.47
N LEU A 67 16.45 20.20 18.62
CA LEU A 67 15.60 19.14 19.15
C LEU A 67 14.49 18.75 18.16
N VAL A 68 14.39 17.45 17.88
CA VAL A 68 13.25 16.83 17.19
C VAL A 68 12.47 15.97 18.18
N ALA A 69 11.16 16.20 18.27
CA ALA A 69 10.25 15.41 19.10
C ALA A 69 8.98 15.05 18.34
N GLY A 70 8.34 13.93 18.67
CA GLY A 70 7.08 13.55 18.07
C GLY A 70 6.31 12.53 18.89
N GLU A 71 5.00 12.50 18.66
CA GLU A 71 4.07 11.57 19.30
C GLU A 71 3.19 10.91 18.24
N ALA A 72 2.91 9.62 18.43
CA ALA A 72 1.99 8.86 17.58
C ALA A 72 0.55 9.21 17.96
N THR A 73 -0.31 9.45 16.97
CA THR A 73 -1.75 9.73 17.15
C THR A 73 -2.60 8.61 16.57
#